data_AF-A0AAT9QPL7-F1
#
_entry.id   AF-A0AAT9QPL7-F1
#
_cell.length_a   1.000
_cell.length_b   1.000
_cell.length_c   1.000
_cell.angle_alpha   90.00
_cell.angle_beta   90.00
_cell.angle_gamma   90.00
#
_symmetry.space_group_name_H-M   'P 1'
#
loop_
_entity.id
_entity.type
_entity.pdbx_description
1 polymer ?
#
loop_
_entity_poly.entity_id
_entity_poly.type
_entity_poly.pdbx_seq_one_letter_code
_entity_poly.pdbx_strand_id
1 'polypeptide(L)'
;MQLPAEAVAATVLIEVVRISALPSKQSASYPGRAVAHWAGSEAADALTLIENLPGSEQYRCGFSPGWSVRAYEDSLDLALFEAAFCFRCHEVRMHGTAVPPALGTQFFDADAPPAQALLALFRAAAP
;
A
#
# COMPACT_ATOMS: atom_id res chain seq x y z
N MET A 1 -9.07 4.59 4.93
CA MET A 1 -8.58 5.36 3.77
C MET A 1 -9.27 4.81 2.55
N GLN A 2 -9.15 5.45 1.38
CA GLN A 2 -9.86 5.00 0.19
C GLN A 2 -8.93 4.25 -0.75
N LEU A 3 -9.34 3.05 -1.15
CA LEU A 3 -8.74 2.30 -2.26
C LEU A 3 -9.62 2.45 -3.52
N PRO A 4 -9.06 2.27 -4.73
CA PRO A 4 -9.86 2.26 -5.95
C PRO A 4 -10.74 1.01 -5.99
N ALA A 5 -12.06 1.19 -5.87
CA ALA A 5 -13.00 0.09 -5.69
C ALA A 5 -12.94 -0.97 -6.81
N GLU A 6 -12.81 -0.55 -8.07
CA GLU A 6 -12.68 -1.46 -9.20
C GLU A 6 -11.39 -2.29 -9.12
N ALA A 7 -10.29 -1.68 -8.69
CA ALA A 7 -9.03 -2.38 -8.51
C ALA A 7 -9.09 -3.38 -7.35
N VAL A 8 -9.70 -2.99 -6.23
CA VAL A 8 -9.92 -3.88 -5.08
C VAL A 8 -10.72 -5.11 -5.49
N ALA A 9 -11.81 -4.92 -6.24
CA ALA A 9 -12.65 -6.01 -6.71
C ALA A 9 -11.93 -6.96 -7.69
N ALA A 10 -11.02 -6.42 -8.51
CA ALA A 10 -10.24 -7.21 -9.48
C ALA A 10 -8.97 -7.84 -8.89
N THR A 11 -8.58 -7.47 -7.66
CA THR A 11 -7.32 -7.93 -7.07
C THR A 11 -7.41 -9.41 -6.71
N VAL A 12 -6.50 -10.21 -7.27
CA VAL A 12 -6.34 -11.64 -6.93
C VAL A 12 -5.04 -11.91 -6.15
N LEU A 13 -4.07 -11.01 -6.28
CA LEU A 13 -2.76 -11.12 -5.65
C LEU A 13 -2.31 -9.75 -5.11
N ILE A 14 -1.72 -9.76 -3.92
CA ILE A 14 -0.99 -8.64 -3.35
C ILE A 14 0.47 -9.02 -3.14
N GLU A 15 1.38 -8.26 -3.72
CA GLU A 15 2.80 -8.33 -3.42
C GLU A 15 3.14 -7.30 -2.33
N VAL A 16 3.77 -7.76 -1.25
CA VAL A 16 4.31 -6.89 -0.19
C VAL A 16 5.76 -6.61 -0.49
N VAL A 17 6.10 -5.33 -0.59
CA VAL A 17 7.44 -4.87 -0.99
C VAL A 17 8.09 -4.13 0.18
N ARG A 18 9.31 -4.57 0.53
CA ARG A 18 10.19 -3.76 1.38
C ARG A 18 10.91 -2.74 0.52
N ILE A 19 10.55 -1.47 0.69
CA ILE A 19 11.09 -0.36 -0.10
C ILE A 19 12.56 -0.14 0.27
N SER A 20 13.41 0.01 -0.74
CA SER A 20 14.84 0.29 -0.60
C SER A 20 15.23 1.71 -1.00
N ALA A 21 14.43 2.37 -1.83
CA ALA A 21 14.67 3.74 -2.29
C ALA A 21 13.37 4.42 -2.74
N LEU A 22 13.42 5.73 -2.97
CA LEU A 22 12.34 6.44 -3.65
C LEU A 22 12.46 6.24 -5.18
N PRO A 23 11.33 6.18 -5.91
CA PRO A 23 11.35 6.08 -7.36
C PRO A 23 11.91 7.37 -7.99
N SER A 24 12.56 7.23 -9.14
CA SER A 24 13.12 8.37 -9.91
C SER A 24 12.05 9.22 -10.60
N LYS A 25 10.83 8.71 -10.73
CA LYS A 25 9.65 9.38 -11.30
C LYS A 25 8.43 9.09 -10.44
N GLN A 26 7.51 10.03 -10.37
CA GLN A 26 6.34 9.97 -9.47
C GLN A 26 5.38 8.79 -9.76
N SER A 27 5.34 8.31 -11.00
CA SER A 27 4.50 7.18 -11.44
C SER A 27 5.25 5.85 -11.57
N ALA A 28 6.56 5.83 -11.27
CA ALA A 28 7.34 4.61 -11.32
C ALA A 28 7.18 3.85 -10.01
N SER A 29 7.17 2.52 -10.10
CA SER A 29 7.08 1.66 -8.92
C SER A 29 8.19 1.89 -7.92
N TYR A 30 7.87 1.74 -6.63
CA TYR A 30 8.85 1.91 -5.57
C TYR A 30 9.90 0.78 -5.66
N PRO A 31 11.19 1.11 -5.78
CA PRO A 31 12.25 0.11 -5.73
C PRO A 31 12.25 -0.64 -4.41
N GLY A 32 12.40 -1.96 -4.46
CA GLY A 32 12.36 -2.80 -3.28
C GLY A 32 12.32 -4.28 -3.63
N ARG A 33 12.38 -5.12 -2.60
CA ARG A 33 12.23 -6.56 -2.73
C ARG A 33 10.81 -6.96 -2.33
N ALA A 34 10.17 -7.80 -3.16
CA ALA A 34 8.99 -8.55 -2.78
C ALA A 34 9.35 -9.52 -1.64
N VAL A 35 8.72 -9.35 -0.49
CA VAL A 35 8.97 -10.15 0.71
C VAL A 35 7.85 -11.15 0.99
N ALA A 36 6.63 -10.87 0.51
CA ALA A 36 5.50 -11.79 0.58
C ALA A 36 4.54 -11.60 -0.60
N HIS A 37 3.74 -12.63 -0.82
CA HIS A 37 2.67 -12.71 -1.79
C HIS A 37 1.42 -13.21 -1.07
N TRP A 38 0.38 -12.39 -1.02
CA TRP A 38 -0.91 -12.72 -0.40
C TRP A 38 -1.95 -12.94 -1.49
N ALA A 39 -2.69 -14.04 -1.42
CA ALA A 39 -3.72 -14.40 -2.39
C ALA A 39 -5.00 -14.87 -1.69
N GLY A 40 -6.12 -14.86 -2.39
CA GLY A 40 -7.40 -15.31 -1.85
C GLY A 40 -7.81 -14.52 -0.60
N SER A 41 -8.10 -15.22 0.50
CA SER A 41 -8.53 -14.58 1.76
C SER A 41 -7.47 -13.66 2.35
N GLU A 42 -6.17 -13.98 2.22
CA GLU A 42 -5.11 -13.11 2.75
C GLU A 42 -5.08 -11.75 2.04
N ALA A 43 -5.28 -11.75 0.71
CA ALA A 43 -5.37 -10.51 -0.06
C ALA A 43 -6.61 -9.70 0.34
N ALA A 44 -7.77 -10.37 0.46
CA ALA A 44 -9.02 -9.72 0.86
C ALA A 44 -8.94 -9.11 2.28
N ASP A 45 -8.34 -9.83 3.24
CA ASP A 45 -8.16 -9.37 4.61
C ASP A 45 -7.21 -8.16 4.66
N ALA A 46 -6.11 -8.20 3.89
CA ALA A 46 -5.19 -7.08 3.78
C ALA A 46 -5.84 -5.83 3.17
N LEU A 47 -6.63 -5.96 2.10
CA LEU A 47 -7.36 -4.84 1.49
C LEU A 47 -8.37 -4.26 2.47
N THR A 48 -9.13 -5.12 3.16
CA THR A 48 -10.09 -4.70 4.19
C THR A 48 -9.38 -3.93 5.30
N LEU A 49 -8.21 -4.38 5.73
CA LEU A 49 -7.43 -3.69 6.77
C LEU A 49 -6.94 -2.31 6.29
N ILE A 50 -6.49 -2.20 5.04
CA ILE A 50 -6.06 -0.94 4.43
C ILE A 50 -7.25 0.02 4.29
N GLU A 51 -8.41 -0.43 3.82
CA GLU A 51 -9.62 0.43 3.72
C GLU A 51 -10.05 0.97 5.08
N ASN A 52 -9.91 0.17 6.13
CA ASN A 52 -10.26 0.54 7.50
C ASN A 52 -9.24 1.44 8.21
N LEU A 53 -8.12 1.82 7.57
CA LEU A 53 -7.18 2.76 8.20
C LEU A 53 -7.86 4.12 8.42
N PRO A 54 -8.01 4.59 9.67
CA PRO A 54 -8.65 5.89 9.91
C PRO A 54 -7.81 7.02 9.33
N GLY A 55 -8.45 8.07 8.85
CA GLY A 55 -7.76 9.24 8.33
C GLY A 55 -7.03 10.01 9.44
N SER A 56 -5.98 10.74 9.09
CA SER A 56 -5.29 11.66 9.99
C SER A 56 -5.01 13.00 9.34
N GLU A 57 -4.50 13.94 10.13
CA GLU A 57 -3.84 15.13 9.59
C GLU A 57 -2.47 14.79 8.98
N GLN A 58 -1.91 15.74 8.24
CA GLN A 58 -0.57 15.64 7.67
C GLN A 58 0.50 15.89 8.73
N TYR A 59 1.46 14.97 8.85
CA TYR A 59 2.62 15.14 9.70
C TYR A 59 3.85 15.55 8.88
N ARG A 60 4.73 16.39 9.46
CA ARG A 60 5.95 16.84 8.80
C ARG A 60 7.02 15.75 8.84
N CYS A 61 7.09 14.94 7.78
CA CYS A 61 8.25 14.12 7.44
C CYS A 61 8.52 14.13 5.94
N GLY A 62 9.77 13.95 5.50
CA GLY A 62 10.14 13.99 4.08
C GLY A 62 9.66 12.81 3.23
N PHE A 63 8.63 12.08 3.67
CA PHE A 63 8.13 10.83 3.10
C PHE A 63 9.23 9.80 2.84
N SER A 64 9.53 9.00 3.87
CA SER A 64 10.47 7.88 3.81
C SER A 64 9.69 6.59 4.05
N PRO A 65 8.99 6.07 3.03
CA PRO A 65 8.13 4.90 3.18
C PRO A 65 8.99 3.65 3.38
N GLY A 66 8.56 2.78 4.29
CA GLY A 66 9.25 1.51 4.56
C GLY A 66 8.71 0.34 3.73
N TRP A 67 7.45 0.45 3.33
CA TRP A 67 6.67 -0.65 2.76
C TRP A 67 5.78 -0.15 1.63
N SER A 68 5.63 -0.94 0.58
CA SER A 68 4.51 -0.81 -0.36
C SER A 68 3.78 -2.13 -0.53
N VAL A 69 2.55 -2.04 -0.99
CA VAL A 69 1.81 -3.18 -1.54
C VAL A 69 1.52 -2.92 -3.01
N ARG A 70 1.59 -3.95 -3.83
CA ARG A 70 1.20 -3.91 -5.24
C ARG A 70 0.07 -4.91 -5.45
N ALA A 71 -1.06 -4.43 -5.95
CA ALA A 71 -2.23 -5.25 -6.20
C ALA A 71 -2.30 -5.62 -7.68
N TYR A 72 -2.56 -6.89 -7.98
CA TYR A 72 -2.61 -7.43 -9.33
C TYR A 72 -3.95 -8.14 -9.59
N GLU A 73 -4.43 -8.00 -10.81
CA GLU A 73 -5.45 -8.88 -11.39
C GLU A 73 -4.82 -10.19 -11.90
N ASP A 74 -5.66 -11.12 -12.37
CA ASP A 74 -5.27 -12.49 -12.76
C ASP A 74 -4.22 -12.56 -13.89
N SER A 75 -4.09 -11.51 -14.71
CA SER A 75 -3.02 -11.44 -15.73
C SER A 75 -1.63 -11.35 -15.10
N LEU A 76 -1.51 -10.80 -13.89
CA LEU A 76 -0.26 -10.55 -13.15
C LEU A 76 0.78 -9.69 -13.91
N ASP A 77 0.41 -9.12 -15.06
CA ASP A 77 1.33 -8.39 -15.94
C ASP A 77 1.65 -6.99 -15.39
N LEU A 78 0.64 -6.29 -14.88
CA LEU A 78 0.75 -4.93 -14.37
C LEU A 78 -0.01 -4.78 -13.05
N ALA A 79 0.59 -4.09 -12.09
CA ALA A 79 -0.10 -3.74 -10.86
C ALA A 79 -1.23 -2.75 -11.16
N LEU A 80 -2.44 -3.07 -10.71
CA LEU A 80 -3.61 -2.20 -10.75
C LEU A 80 -3.35 -0.91 -9.95
N PHE A 81 -2.72 -1.08 -8.79
CA PHE A 81 -2.17 -0.01 -7.99
C PHE A 81 -0.97 -0.47 -7.15
N GLU A 82 -0.13 0.48 -6.81
CA GLU A 82 0.88 0.38 -5.76
C GLU A 82 0.59 1.44 -4.70
N ALA A 83 0.55 1.05 -3.43
CA ALA A 83 0.38 1.95 -2.29
C ALA A 83 1.60 1.86 -1.37
N ALA A 84 2.35 2.95 -1.24
CA ALA A 84 3.53 3.07 -0.38
C ALA A 84 3.20 3.77 0.94
N PHE A 85 3.47 3.10 2.06
CA PHE A 85 3.10 3.54 3.39
C PHE A 85 4.30 4.10 4.16
N CYS A 86 4.15 5.33 4.66
CA CYS A 86 5.06 5.91 5.64
C CYS A 86 4.37 6.01 7.00
N PHE A 87 4.53 4.98 7.84
CA PHE A 87 4.03 4.95 9.22
C PHE A 87 4.66 6.02 10.15
N ARG A 88 5.62 6.83 9.66
CA ARG A 88 6.23 7.93 10.42
C ARG A 88 5.56 9.29 10.17
N CYS A 89 5.16 9.60 8.93
CA CYS A 89 4.35 10.80 8.65
C CYS A 89 2.91 10.51 8.30
N HIS A 90 2.43 9.28 8.53
CA HIS A 90 1.01 8.98 8.47
C HIS A 90 0.50 9.23 7.04
N GLU A 91 1.35 9.02 6.04
CA GLU A 91 1.11 9.34 4.63
C GLU A 91 1.20 8.06 3.81
N VAL A 92 0.25 7.89 2.89
CA VAL A 92 0.27 6.87 1.86
C VAL A 92 0.27 7.54 0.49
N ARG A 93 1.17 7.08 -0.39
CA ARG A 93 1.19 7.50 -1.79
C ARG A 93 0.79 6.34 -2.66
N MET A 94 -0.18 6.57 -3.52
CA MET A 94 -0.73 5.56 -4.41
C MET A 94 -0.56 5.98 -5.86
N HIS A 95 -0.21 5.03 -6.71
CA HIS A 95 -0.19 5.22 -8.16
C HIS A 95 -0.58 3.91 -8.84
N GLY A 96 -1.00 3.99 -10.10
CA GLY A 96 -1.46 2.83 -10.86
C GLY A 96 -2.44 3.26 -11.93
N THR A 97 -2.71 2.38 -12.88
CA THR A 97 -3.67 2.65 -13.97
C THR A 97 -5.09 2.80 -13.44
N ALA A 98 -5.42 2.13 -12.33
CA ALA A 98 -6.73 2.19 -11.70
C ALA A 98 -6.83 3.22 -10.57
N VAL A 99 -5.82 4.08 -10.35
CA VAL A 99 -5.79 5.05 -9.24
C VAL A 99 -6.22 6.43 -9.72
N PRO A 100 -7.39 6.93 -9.29
CA PRO A 100 -7.80 8.31 -9.57
C PRO A 100 -6.85 9.31 -8.92
N PRO A 101 -6.60 10.50 -9.52
CA PRO A 101 -5.69 11.49 -8.96
C PRO A 101 -5.99 11.89 -7.51
N ALA A 102 -7.27 11.93 -7.12
CA ALA A 102 -7.71 12.25 -5.77
C ALA A 102 -7.26 11.23 -4.70
N LEU A 103 -6.96 9.99 -5.10
CA LEU A 103 -6.49 8.93 -4.20
C LEU A 103 -4.97 8.82 -4.15
N GLY A 104 -4.24 9.59 -4.97
CA GLY A 104 -2.80 9.44 -5.15
C GLY A 104 -1.96 9.82 -3.92
N THR A 105 -2.47 10.67 -3.03
CA THR A 105 -1.86 10.94 -1.73
C THR A 105 -2.96 11.09 -0.68
N GLN A 106 -2.86 10.31 0.39
CA GLN A 106 -3.81 10.30 1.49
C GLN A 106 -3.05 10.20 2.81
N PHE A 107 -3.75 10.49 3.91
CA PHE A 107 -3.19 10.43 5.25
C PHE A 107 -3.97 9.42 6.10
N PHE A 108 -3.28 8.72 7.00
CA PHE A 108 -3.85 7.70 7.86
C PHE A 108 -3.23 7.73 9.25
N ASP A 109 -4.02 7.51 10.29
CA ASP A 109 -3.51 7.44 11.65
C ASP A 109 -2.72 6.14 11.85
N ALA A 110 -1.39 6.25 11.84
CA ALA A 110 -0.48 5.13 11.99
C ALA A 110 -0.53 4.52 13.40
N ASP A 111 -1.00 5.24 14.40
CA ASP A 111 -1.09 4.77 15.79
C ASP A 111 -2.40 4.01 16.06
N ALA A 112 -3.38 4.10 15.15
CA ALA A 112 -4.64 3.39 15.26
C ALA A 112 -4.44 1.85 15.18
N PRO A 113 -5.28 1.05 15.87
CA PRO A 113 -5.13 -0.41 15.89
C PRO A 113 -5.06 -1.08 14.50
N PRO A 114 -5.89 -0.69 13.50
CA PRO A 114 -5.78 -1.24 12.14
C PRO A 114 -4.42 -0.97 11.48
N ALA A 115 -3.83 0.21 11.70
CA ALA A 115 -2.52 0.56 11.14
C ALA A 115 -1.39 -0.24 11.79
N GLN A 116 -1.44 -0.41 13.11
CA GLN A 116 -0.47 -1.23 13.83
C GLN A 116 -0.55 -2.71 13.42
N ALA A 117 -1.76 -3.23 13.20
CA ALA A 117 -1.96 -4.57 12.68
C ALA A 117 -1.35 -4.72 11.27
N LEU A 118 -1.57 -3.75 10.38
CA LEU A 118 -1.00 -3.78 9.03
C LEU A 118 0.53 -3.74 9.04
N LEU A 119 1.12 -2.88 9.88
CA LEU A 119 2.57 -2.82 10.05
C LEU A 119 3.14 -4.12 10.62
N ALA A 120 2.44 -4.77 11.54
CA ALA A 120 2.83 -6.08 12.06
C ALA A 120 2.82 -7.15 10.96
N LEU A 121 1.79 -7.18 10.10
CA LEU A 121 1.74 -8.08 8.94
C LEU A 121 2.93 -7.86 7.99
N PHE A 122 3.24 -6.60 7.66
CA PHE A 122 4.40 -6.29 6.82
C PHE A 122 5.72 -6.76 7.44
N ARG A 123 5.90 -6.54 8.75
CA ARG A 123 7.11 -6.98 9.46
C ARG A 123 7.23 -8.50 9.51
N ALA A 124 6.12 -9.21 9.74
CA ALA A 124 6.10 -10.68 9.73
C ALA A 124 6.44 -11.26 8.35
N ALA A 125 6.07 -10.55 7.28
CA ALA A 125 6.37 -10.91 5.91
C ALA A 125 7.86 -10.74 5.52
N ALA A 126 8.67 -9.98 6.26
CA ALA A 126 10.10 -9.80 5.99
C ALA A 126 10.98 -10.37 7.10
N PRO A 127 11.18 -11.70 7.16
CA PRO A 127 12.08 -12.34 8.10
C PRO A 127 13.56 -11.98 7.86
#